data_AF-A0A651F5D1-F1
#
_entry.id   AF-A0A651F5D1-F1
#
_cell.length_a   1.000
_cell.length_b   1.000
_cell.length_c   1.000
_cell.angle_alpha   90.00
_cell.angle_beta   90.00
_cell.angle_gamma   90.00
#
_symmetry.space_group_name_H-M   'P 1'
#
loop_
_entity.id
_entity.type
_entity.pdbx_description
1 polymer ?
#
loop_
_entity_poly.entity_id
_entity_poly.type
_entity_poly.pdbx_seq_one_letter_code
_entity_poly.pdbx_strand_id
1 'polypeptide(L)'
;MSLSVTTEFRHEYEQERSIWLRRRFLWYTGVILVFTVLVLLLSSVLLLTFAINTVQQWMNIVFSVISGMLYVLAFLAAWRTVMKREQLLRLVYLLIVANGTLGILGTPIILEFTRDEIRDQLLSRAEFLEAVPDPEAMIETLTDSAVDAEPETPGDPETVVEASPEEQQTPVVTDRQVSETIAQIVVFGNGFVGIFMWHFIACLFLPWTPRESFKPMLPLLILNALVTLFYIRLVPVYGTVTILASPLVAVPGMAVCWWRTSRFRRSFAYRMLYGRYGEMRQELATARSIH
;
A
#
# COMPACT_ATOMS: atom_id res chain seq x y z
N MET A 1 8.18 -20.89 45.85
CA MET A 1 9.30 -20.09 45.28
C MET A 1 9.25 -19.90 43.76
N SER A 2 8.45 -20.63 42.97
CA SER A 2 8.43 -20.47 41.50
C SER A 2 7.68 -19.22 41.01
N LEU A 3 6.70 -18.69 41.76
CA LEU A 3 5.89 -17.55 41.31
C LEU A 3 6.67 -16.23 41.28
N SER A 4 7.52 -15.94 42.28
CA SER A 4 8.29 -14.68 42.34
C SER A 4 9.33 -14.56 41.21
N VAL A 5 9.96 -15.67 40.84
CA VAL A 5 10.93 -15.71 39.72
C VAL A 5 10.27 -15.32 38.39
N THR A 6 9.00 -15.68 38.19
CA THR A 6 8.30 -15.36 36.94
C THR A 6 7.85 -13.90 36.86
N THR A 7 7.54 -13.25 37.99
CA THR A 7 7.10 -11.85 38.01
C THR A 7 8.26 -10.87 37.81
N GLU A 8 9.41 -11.13 38.44
CA GLU A 8 10.62 -10.34 38.26
C GLU A 8 11.11 -10.39 36.81
N PHE A 9 11.22 -11.61 36.25
CA PHE A 9 11.60 -11.82 34.86
C PHE A 9 10.69 -11.07 33.87
N ARG A 10 9.38 -11.09 34.14
CA ARG A 10 8.41 -10.37 33.31
C ARG A 10 8.64 -8.87 33.36
N HIS A 11 8.95 -8.31 34.54
CA HIS A 11 9.17 -6.89 34.71
C HIS A 11 10.44 -6.42 33.98
N GLU A 12 11.54 -7.13 34.15
CA GLU A 12 12.80 -6.87 33.44
C GLU A 12 12.63 -6.96 31.92
N TYR A 13 11.95 -8.02 31.45
CA TYR A 13 11.65 -8.21 30.03
C TYR A 13 10.83 -7.04 29.45
N GLU A 14 9.81 -6.59 30.17
CA GLU A 14 8.96 -5.47 29.74
C GLU A 14 9.74 -4.14 29.73
N GLN A 15 10.64 -3.94 30.69
CA GLN A 15 11.50 -2.76 30.76
C GLN A 15 12.50 -2.71 29.58
N GLU A 16 13.25 -3.79 29.33
CA GLU A 16 14.17 -3.86 28.18
C GLU A 16 13.43 -3.65 26.86
N ARG A 17 12.26 -4.29 26.71
CA ARG A 17 11.44 -4.15 25.52
C ARG A 17 11.00 -2.71 25.29
N SER A 18 10.69 -1.95 26.34
CA SER A 18 10.25 -0.55 26.24
C SER A 18 11.36 0.37 25.71
N ILE A 19 12.59 0.20 26.20
CA ILE A 19 13.77 0.97 25.76
C ILE A 19 14.04 0.69 24.28
N TRP A 20 14.00 -0.59 23.90
CA TRP A 20 14.24 -1.01 22.52
C TRP A 20 13.16 -0.51 21.56
N LEU A 21 11.90 -0.51 22.00
CA LEU A 21 10.75 -0.01 21.24
C LEU A 21 10.86 1.50 20.99
N ARG A 22 11.29 2.31 21.98
CA ARG A 22 11.49 3.75 21.79
C ARG A 22 12.56 4.06 20.75
N ARG A 23 13.75 3.43 20.87
CA ARG A 23 14.85 3.65 19.92
C ARG A 23 14.41 3.32 18.49
N ARG A 24 13.69 2.22 18.30
CA ARG A 24 13.21 1.80 16.98
C ARG A 24 12.07 2.63 16.45
N PHE A 25 11.20 3.11 17.33
CA PHE A 25 10.16 4.05 16.94
C PHE A 25 10.75 5.34 16.37
N LEU A 26 11.79 5.91 16.98
CA LEU A 26 12.48 7.09 16.46
C LEU A 26 13.15 6.83 15.10
N TRP A 27 13.74 5.64 14.92
CA TRP A 27 14.27 5.23 13.61
C TRP A 27 13.17 5.09 12.56
N TYR A 28 12.06 4.45 12.90
CA TYR A 28 10.90 4.31 12.02
C TYR A 28 10.38 5.67 11.57
N THR A 29 10.04 6.56 12.51
CA THR A 29 9.49 7.88 12.18
C THR A 29 10.50 8.75 11.43
N GLY A 30 11.79 8.66 11.75
CA GLY A 30 12.85 9.33 11.00
C GLY A 30 12.96 8.85 9.54
N VAL A 31 12.98 7.53 9.32
CA VAL A 31 13.04 6.94 7.97
C VAL A 31 11.81 7.32 7.15
N ILE A 32 10.61 7.23 7.74
CA ILE A 32 9.39 7.63 7.05
C ILE A 32 9.40 9.12 6.72
N LEU A 33 9.83 9.98 7.64
CA LEU A 33 9.89 11.42 7.40
C LEU A 33 10.82 11.75 6.23
N VAL A 34 12.02 11.13 6.16
CA VAL A 34 12.94 11.28 5.03
C VAL A 34 12.28 10.83 3.73
N PHE A 35 11.62 9.67 3.74
CA PHE A 35 10.91 9.16 2.57
C PHE A 35 9.78 10.09 2.11
N THR A 36 8.98 10.61 3.05
CA THR A 36 7.91 11.59 2.76
C THR A 36 8.46 12.87 2.14
N VAL A 37 9.58 13.39 2.67
CA VAL A 37 10.24 14.56 2.08
C VAL A 37 10.73 14.27 0.66
N LEU A 38 11.32 13.10 0.42
CA LEU A 38 11.79 12.70 -0.91
C LEU A 38 10.62 12.58 -1.90
N VAL A 39 9.52 11.94 -1.50
CA VAL A 39 8.30 11.84 -2.32
C VAL A 39 7.73 13.22 -2.62
N LEU A 40 7.68 14.11 -1.62
CA LEU A 40 7.19 15.47 -1.80
C LEU A 40 8.07 16.25 -2.79
N LEU A 41 9.39 16.18 -2.64
CA LEU A 41 10.35 16.80 -3.58
C LEU A 41 10.18 16.26 -4.99
N LEU A 42 10.06 14.94 -5.15
CA LEU A 42 9.84 14.30 -6.44
C LEU A 42 8.53 14.79 -7.07
N SER A 43 7.43 14.79 -6.31
CA SER A 43 6.13 15.28 -6.78
C SER A 43 6.19 16.76 -7.18
N SER A 44 6.92 17.60 -6.43
CA SER A 44 7.13 19.00 -6.78
C SER A 44 7.96 19.17 -8.06
N VAL A 45 9.00 18.37 -8.27
CA VAL A 45 9.79 18.39 -9.51
C VAL A 45 8.93 17.94 -10.69
N LEU A 46 8.16 16.86 -10.56
CA LEU A 46 7.26 16.39 -11.61
C LEU A 46 6.22 17.45 -12.00
N LEU A 47 5.64 18.12 -11.00
CA LEU A 47 4.70 19.23 -11.19
C LEU A 47 5.34 20.35 -12.04
N LEU A 48 6.58 20.72 -11.73
CA LEU A 48 7.31 21.79 -12.43
C LEU A 48 7.79 21.38 -13.83
N THR A 49 8.27 20.14 -14.00
CA THR A 49 8.90 19.68 -15.24
C THR A 49 7.88 19.31 -16.31
N PHE A 50 6.83 18.59 -15.94
CA PHE A 50 5.87 18.07 -16.92
C PHE A 50 4.65 18.97 -17.08
N ALA A 51 4.60 20.10 -16.36
CA ALA A 51 3.42 20.97 -16.29
C ALA A 51 2.12 20.20 -16.02
N ILE A 52 2.21 19.07 -15.31
CA ILE A 52 1.07 18.24 -14.93
C ILE A 52 0.34 18.97 -13.81
N ASN A 53 -0.43 19.98 -14.17
CA ASN A 53 -1.22 20.77 -13.23
C ASN A 53 -2.58 20.10 -12.96
N THR A 54 -2.56 18.79 -12.69
CA THR A 54 -3.79 18.06 -12.41
C THR A 54 -4.18 18.22 -10.95
N VAL A 55 -5.49 18.31 -10.69
CA VAL A 55 -6.04 18.39 -9.33
C VAL A 55 -5.53 17.23 -8.47
N GLN A 56 -5.38 16.04 -9.06
CA GLN A 56 -4.81 14.86 -8.42
C GLN A 56 -3.41 15.11 -7.83
N GLN A 57 -2.50 15.78 -8.54
CA GLN A 57 -1.14 16.03 -8.05
C GLN A 57 -1.16 16.98 -6.86
N TRP A 58 -1.96 18.05 -6.91
CA TRP A 58 -2.11 18.96 -5.77
C TRP A 58 -2.68 18.28 -4.54
N MET A 59 -3.71 17.46 -4.71
CA MET A 59 -4.29 16.68 -3.63
C MET A 59 -3.25 15.73 -3.01
N ASN A 60 -2.45 15.04 -3.84
CA ASN A 60 -1.36 14.18 -3.37
C ASN A 60 -0.32 14.97 -2.56
N ILE A 61 0.05 16.18 -2.98
CA ILE A 61 0.97 17.05 -2.25
C ILE A 61 0.36 17.44 -0.89
N VAL A 62 -0.89 17.91 -0.86
CA VAL A 62 -1.59 18.30 0.39
C VAL A 62 -1.65 17.13 1.36
N PHE A 63 -2.05 15.94 0.89
CA PHE A 63 -2.08 14.72 1.68
C PHE A 63 -0.70 14.31 2.20
N SER A 64 0.34 14.45 1.38
CA SER A 64 1.73 14.19 1.79
C SER A 64 2.22 15.18 2.86
N VAL A 65 1.85 16.46 2.76
CA VAL A 65 2.18 17.48 3.75
C VAL A 65 1.48 17.18 5.08
N ILE A 66 0.18 16.89 5.07
CA ILE A 66 -0.58 16.53 6.28
C ILE A 66 0.03 15.28 6.94
N SER A 67 0.30 14.24 6.15
CA SER A 67 0.98 13.02 6.63
C SER A 67 2.34 13.35 7.25
N GLY A 68 3.17 14.12 6.56
CA GLY A 68 4.49 14.54 7.04
C GLY A 68 4.42 15.31 8.35
N MET A 69 3.47 16.24 8.49
CA MET A 69 3.23 16.96 9.75
C MET A 69 2.87 16.01 10.90
N LEU A 70 2.00 15.01 10.67
CA LEU A 70 1.68 14.01 11.69
C LEU A 70 2.92 13.23 12.16
N TYR A 71 3.80 12.83 11.22
CA TYR A 71 5.07 12.16 11.55
C TYR A 71 6.05 13.07 12.30
N VAL A 72 6.18 14.35 11.92
CA VAL A 72 7.01 15.34 12.62
C VAL A 72 6.52 15.50 14.06
N LEU A 73 5.22 15.69 14.27
CA LEU A 73 4.64 15.86 15.61
C LEU A 73 4.87 14.61 16.47
N ALA A 74 4.66 13.41 15.92
CA ALA A 74 4.91 12.16 16.63
C ALA A 74 6.39 11.94 16.96
N PHE A 75 7.29 12.30 16.04
CA PHE A 75 8.74 12.26 16.25
C PHE A 75 9.14 13.21 17.40
N LEU A 76 8.71 14.46 17.35
CA LEU A 76 9.00 15.46 18.37
C LEU A 76 8.42 15.06 19.73
N ALA A 77 7.20 14.52 19.77
CA ALA A 77 6.59 14.05 21.00
C ALA A 77 7.41 12.91 21.64
N ALA A 78 7.79 11.89 20.87
CA ALA A 78 8.57 10.75 21.37
C ALA A 78 10.04 11.09 21.68
N TRP A 79 10.59 12.10 21.01
CA TRP A 79 11.90 12.66 21.33
C TRP A 79 11.88 13.38 22.67
N ARG A 80 10.91 14.29 22.85
CA ARG A 80 10.85 15.18 24.03
C ARG A 80 10.37 14.50 25.30
N THR A 81 9.53 13.46 25.21
CA THR A 81 8.90 12.84 26.40
C THR A 81 9.35 11.39 26.60
N VAL A 82 9.55 10.99 27.86
CA VAL A 82 9.74 9.59 28.23
C VAL A 82 8.36 8.91 28.23
N MET A 83 7.94 8.43 27.06
CA MET A 83 6.64 7.79 26.89
C MET A 83 6.64 6.39 27.48
N LYS A 84 5.57 6.05 28.21
CA LYS A 84 5.28 4.66 28.57
C LYS A 84 4.98 3.86 27.30
N ARG A 85 5.25 2.55 27.32
CA ARG A 85 4.99 1.63 26.19
C ARG A 85 3.58 1.80 25.63
N GLU A 86 2.57 1.90 26.48
CA GLU A 86 1.17 2.05 26.07
C GLU A 86 0.92 3.33 25.29
N GLN A 87 1.52 4.45 25.72
CA GLN A 87 1.39 5.74 25.03
C GLN A 87 2.06 5.68 23.65
N LEU A 88 3.23 5.05 23.55
CA LEU A 88 3.92 4.91 22.27
C LEU A 88 3.15 3.99 21.31
N LEU A 89 2.56 2.89 21.83
CA LEU A 89 1.69 2.03 21.02
C LEU A 89 0.43 2.76 20.55
N ARG A 90 -0.20 3.59 21.40
CA ARG A 90 -1.34 4.44 21.01
C ARG A 90 -0.95 5.47 19.94
N LEU A 91 0.21 6.09 20.09
CA LEU A 91 0.72 7.06 19.11
C LEU A 91 0.94 6.40 17.76
N VAL A 92 1.61 5.23 17.72
CA VAL A 92 1.81 4.50 16.46
C VAL A 92 0.48 4.05 15.86
N TYR A 93 -0.42 3.51 16.69
CA TYR A 93 -1.75 3.10 16.27
C TYR A 93 -2.48 4.26 15.59
N LEU A 94 -2.53 5.42 16.25
CA LEU A 94 -3.18 6.61 15.72
C LEU A 94 -2.55 7.03 14.40
N LEU A 95 -1.23 6.93 14.28
CA LEU A 95 -0.50 7.37 13.11
C LEU A 95 -0.73 6.47 11.89
N ILE A 96 -0.78 5.14 12.08
CA ILE A 96 -1.12 4.19 11.02
C ILE A 96 -2.59 4.33 10.62
N VAL A 97 -3.50 4.45 11.60
CA VAL A 97 -4.92 4.61 11.33
C VAL A 97 -5.19 5.93 10.60
N ALA A 98 -4.59 7.05 11.03
CA ALA A 98 -4.76 8.34 10.39
C ALA A 98 -4.26 8.31 8.94
N ASN A 99 -3.05 7.77 8.69
CA ASN A 99 -2.51 7.68 7.33
C ASN A 99 -3.30 6.72 6.45
N GLY A 100 -3.69 5.54 6.96
CA GLY A 100 -4.51 4.60 6.22
C GLY A 100 -5.90 5.17 5.90
N THR A 101 -6.51 5.89 6.85
CA THR A 101 -7.80 6.57 6.64
C THR A 101 -7.68 7.65 5.57
N LEU A 102 -6.60 8.44 5.61
CA LEU A 102 -6.34 9.48 4.62
C LEU A 102 -6.13 8.89 3.22
N GLY A 103 -5.46 7.74 3.09
CA GLY A 103 -5.34 7.04 1.81
C GLY A 103 -6.66 6.44 1.30
N ILE A 104 -7.43 5.78 2.18
CA ILE A 104 -8.71 5.16 1.83
C ILE A 104 -9.74 6.22 1.42
N LEU A 105 -9.85 7.32 2.17
CA LEU A 105 -10.79 8.40 1.87
C LEU A 105 -10.28 9.35 0.79
N GLY A 106 -8.97 9.50 0.64
CA GLY A 106 -8.39 10.36 -0.39
C GLY A 106 -8.68 9.85 -1.81
N THR A 107 -8.67 8.53 -2.00
CA THR A 107 -8.91 7.90 -3.31
C THR A 107 -10.25 8.29 -3.95
N PRO A 108 -11.42 8.10 -3.30
CA PRO A 108 -12.71 8.49 -3.89
C PRO A 108 -12.83 9.99 -4.11
N ILE A 109 -12.25 10.82 -3.23
CA ILE A 109 -12.28 12.28 -3.39
C ILE A 109 -11.48 12.67 -4.63
N ILE A 110 -10.26 12.16 -4.79
CA ILE A 110 -9.42 12.41 -5.98
C ILE A 110 -10.16 12.01 -7.24
N LEU A 111 -10.82 10.85 -7.24
CA LEU A 111 -11.49 10.32 -8.42
C LEU A 111 -12.73 11.12 -8.83
N GLU A 112 -13.46 11.69 -7.87
CA GLU A 112 -14.57 12.60 -8.19
C GLU A 112 -14.04 13.87 -8.87
N PHE A 113 -12.90 14.41 -8.41
CA PHE A 113 -12.28 15.58 -9.03
C PHE A 113 -11.63 15.30 -10.39
N THR A 114 -11.13 14.08 -10.62
CA THR A 114 -10.55 13.69 -11.91
C THR A 114 -11.58 13.05 -12.85
N ARG A 115 -12.86 13.02 -12.48
CA ARG A 115 -13.89 12.33 -13.26
C ARG A 115 -14.02 12.88 -14.66
N ASP A 116 -14.02 14.21 -14.78
CA ASP A 116 -14.13 14.90 -16.07
C ASP A 116 -12.87 14.68 -16.92
N GLU A 117 -11.68 14.78 -16.30
CA GLU A 117 -10.41 14.48 -16.98
C GLU A 117 -10.35 13.04 -17.51
N ILE A 118 -10.81 12.05 -16.72
CA ILE A 118 -10.86 10.65 -17.15
C ILE A 118 -11.85 10.49 -18.31
N ARG A 119 -13.00 11.18 -18.27
CA ARG A 119 -13.97 11.17 -19.36
C ARG A 119 -13.35 11.72 -20.64
N ASP A 120 -12.67 12.86 -20.58
CA ASP A 120 -12.03 13.49 -21.74
C ASP A 120 -10.89 12.61 -22.31
N GLN A 121 -10.11 11.94 -21.46
CA GLN A 121 -9.10 10.96 -21.88
C GLN A 121 -9.69 9.73 -22.57
N LEU A 122 -10.85 9.25 -22.11
CA LEU A 122 -11.52 8.12 -22.74
C LEU A 122 -12.13 8.51 -24.09
N LEU A 123 -12.70 9.71 -24.21
CA LEU A 123 -13.24 10.23 -25.47
C LEU A 123 -12.13 10.43 -26.51
N SER A 124 -11.03 11.10 -26.14
CA SER A 124 -9.86 11.26 -27.02
C SER A 124 -9.24 9.93 -27.44
N ARG A 125 -9.24 8.92 -26.56
CA ARG A 125 -8.79 7.56 -26.92
C ARG A 125 -9.74 6.87 -27.89
N ALA A 126 -11.05 7.05 -27.73
CA ALA A 126 -12.04 6.50 -28.66
C ALA A 126 -11.90 7.16 -30.05
N GLU A 127 -11.77 8.49 -30.10
CA GLU A 127 -11.54 9.24 -31.33
C GLU A 127 -10.24 8.81 -32.02
N PHE A 128 -9.16 8.61 -31.27
CA PHE A 128 -7.92 8.08 -31.81
C PHE A 128 -8.09 6.67 -32.39
N LEU A 129 -8.83 5.79 -31.72
CA LEU A 129 -9.07 4.43 -32.21
C LEU A 129 -9.97 4.39 -33.45
N GLU A 130 -10.91 5.32 -33.59
CA GLU A 130 -11.71 5.49 -34.82
C GLU A 130 -10.86 6.02 -35.99
N ALA A 131 -9.85 6.85 -35.70
CA ALA A 131 -8.96 7.41 -36.72
C ALA A 131 -7.90 6.42 -37.23
N VAL A 132 -7.63 5.34 -36.49
CA VAL A 132 -6.73 4.28 -36.94
C VAL A 132 -7.47 3.46 -38.01
N PRO A 133 -6.97 3.39 -39.25
CA PRO A 133 -7.59 2.57 -40.30
C PRO A 133 -7.77 1.15 -39.81
N ASP A 134 -8.88 0.50 -40.20
CA ASP A 134 -9.17 -0.86 -39.80
C ASP A 134 -7.91 -1.72 -40.02
N PRO A 135 -7.37 -2.38 -38.98
CA PRO A 135 -6.19 -3.23 -39.13
C PRO A 135 -6.39 -4.27 -40.23
N GLU A 136 -7.63 -4.70 -40.50
CA GLU A 136 -7.94 -5.58 -41.63
C GLU A 136 -7.74 -4.88 -42.98
N ALA A 137 -8.21 -3.65 -43.15
CA ALA A 137 -7.96 -2.86 -44.36
C ALA A 137 -6.46 -2.57 -44.56
N MET A 138 -5.70 -2.35 -43.47
CA MET A 138 -4.24 -2.24 -43.54
C MET A 138 -3.57 -3.56 -43.96
N ILE A 139 -4.06 -4.71 -43.48
CA ILE A 139 -3.56 -6.02 -43.89
C ILE A 139 -3.91 -6.29 -45.35
N GLU A 140 -5.12 -5.97 -45.81
CA GLU A 140 -5.54 -6.13 -47.20
C GLU A 140 -4.67 -5.24 -48.12
N THR A 141 -4.48 -3.97 -47.76
CA THR A 141 -3.58 -3.06 -48.51
C THR A 141 -2.14 -3.59 -48.55
N LEU A 142 -1.65 -4.18 -47.46
CA LEU A 142 -0.31 -4.79 -47.41
C LEU A 142 -0.23 -6.12 -48.15
N THR A 143 -1.33 -6.87 -48.25
CA THR A 143 -1.40 -8.16 -48.94
C THR A 143 -1.50 -7.95 -50.45
N ASP A 144 -2.30 -6.99 -50.91
CA ASP A 144 -2.37 -6.60 -52.33
C ASP A 144 -1.03 -6.07 -52.84
N SER A 145 -0.35 -5.24 -52.03
CA SER A 145 0.98 -4.75 -52.40
C SER A 145 2.08 -5.84 -52.39
N ALA A 146 1.81 -7.01 -51.82
CA ALA A 146 2.71 -8.17 -51.84
C ALA A 146 2.39 -9.19 -52.95
N VAL A 147 1.24 -9.09 -53.62
CA VAL A 147 0.78 -10.05 -54.66
C VAL A 147 1.14 -9.62 -56.08
N ASP A 148 1.55 -8.36 -56.31
CA ASP A 148 2.02 -7.85 -57.62
C ASP A 148 3.42 -8.35 -58.07
N ALA A 149 3.86 -9.49 -57.55
CA ALA A 149 5.15 -10.10 -57.90
C ALA A 149 5.01 -11.49 -58.56
N GLU A 150 4.01 -11.73 -59.41
CA GLU A 150 4.05 -12.80 -60.43
C GLU A 150 3.11 -12.52 -61.63
N PRO A 151 3.42 -13.08 -62.83
CA PRO A 151 3.04 -12.50 -64.12
C PRO A 151 1.61 -12.82 -64.59
N GLU A 152 1.04 -11.83 -65.27
CA GLU A 152 -0.29 -11.76 -65.87
C GLU A 152 -0.76 -13.07 -66.55
N THR A 153 -1.96 -13.52 -66.16
CA THR A 153 -2.80 -14.37 -67.01
C THR A 153 -4.19 -13.72 -67.13
N PRO A 154 -4.69 -13.44 -68.36
CA PRO A 154 -5.95 -12.74 -68.57
C PRO A 154 -7.15 -13.69 -68.50
N GLY A 155 -8.10 -13.43 -67.59
CA GLY A 155 -9.33 -14.22 -67.49
C GLY A 155 -10.42 -13.62 -66.62
N ASP A 156 -11.45 -13.12 -67.31
CA ASP A 156 -12.86 -12.92 -66.94
C ASP A 156 -13.32 -11.80 -65.97
N PRO A 157 -14.45 -11.11 -66.30
CA PRO A 157 -14.98 -9.98 -65.53
C PRO A 157 -15.85 -10.47 -64.36
N GLU A 158 -15.32 -10.32 -63.14
CA GLU A 158 -16.06 -10.66 -61.93
C GLU A 158 -16.92 -9.49 -61.41
N THR A 159 -18.13 -9.87 -61.03
CA THR A 159 -19.26 -9.13 -60.47
C THR A 159 -18.89 -8.08 -59.41
N VAL A 160 -19.20 -6.81 -59.69
CA VAL A 160 -19.20 -5.72 -58.72
C VAL A 160 -20.30 -5.97 -57.69
N VAL A 161 -19.94 -6.50 -56.52
CA VAL A 161 -20.82 -6.56 -55.36
C VAL A 161 -20.90 -5.14 -54.79
N GLU A 162 -22.02 -4.46 -55.04
CA GLU A 162 -22.38 -3.19 -54.39
C GLU A 162 -22.45 -3.43 -52.88
N ALA A 163 -21.36 -3.11 -52.18
CA ALA A 163 -21.31 -3.10 -50.73
C ALA A 163 -22.25 -1.99 -50.24
N SER A 164 -23.39 -2.40 -49.69
CA SER A 164 -24.32 -1.51 -48.99
C SER A 164 -23.56 -0.77 -47.90
N PRO A 165 -23.69 0.56 -47.77
CA PRO A 165 -23.01 1.32 -46.74
C PRO A 165 -23.52 0.88 -45.37
N GLU A 166 -22.81 -0.05 -44.73
CA GLU A 166 -23.01 -0.34 -43.31
C GLU A 166 -22.67 0.94 -42.55
N GLU A 167 -23.70 1.52 -41.95
CA GLU A 167 -23.63 2.70 -41.11
C GLU A 167 -22.65 2.41 -39.95
N GLN A 168 -21.40 2.86 -40.09
CA GLN A 168 -20.36 2.75 -39.07
C GLN A 168 -20.85 3.43 -37.79
N GLN A 169 -21.36 2.63 -36.86
CA GLN A 169 -21.74 3.10 -35.53
C GLN A 169 -20.45 3.47 -34.79
N THR A 170 -20.24 4.77 -34.60
CA THR A 170 -19.16 5.27 -33.76
C THR A 170 -19.32 4.67 -32.35
N PRO A 171 -18.30 4.02 -31.78
CA PRO A 171 -18.35 3.49 -30.43
C PRO A 171 -18.69 4.59 -29.41
N VAL A 172 -19.96 4.67 -29.05
CA VAL A 172 -20.45 5.56 -27.99
C VAL A 172 -19.83 5.12 -26.67
N VAL A 173 -18.82 5.85 -26.19
CA VAL A 173 -18.28 5.67 -24.83
C VAL A 173 -19.41 5.91 -23.85
N THR A 174 -19.84 4.86 -23.17
CA THR A 174 -20.96 4.95 -22.24
C THR A 174 -20.48 5.43 -20.88
N ASP A 175 -21.25 6.28 -20.19
CA ASP A 175 -20.99 6.69 -18.79
C ASP A 175 -20.75 5.49 -17.85
N ARG A 176 -21.34 4.34 -18.20
CA ARG A 176 -21.13 3.07 -17.53
C ARG A 176 -19.66 2.63 -17.57
N GLN A 177 -19.00 2.65 -18.73
CA GLN A 177 -17.59 2.24 -18.86
C GLN A 177 -16.66 3.14 -18.03
N VAL A 178 -16.93 4.44 -17.99
CA VAL A 178 -16.18 5.40 -17.14
C VAL A 178 -16.36 5.03 -15.67
N SER A 179 -17.59 4.77 -15.23
CA SER A 179 -17.88 4.39 -13.85
C SER A 179 -17.27 3.03 -13.44
N GLU A 180 -17.23 2.06 -14.35
CA GLU A 180 -16.61 0.75 -14.13
C GLU A 180 -15.09 0.88 -13.99
N THR A 181 -14.44 1.70 -14.83
CA THR A 181 -13.00 1.97 -14.76
C THR A 181 -12.62 2.67 -13.45
N ILE A 182 -13.38 3.70 -13.05
CA ILE A 182 -13.19 4.40 -11.78
C ILE A 182 -13.34 3.41 -10.62
N ALA A 183 -14.39 2.59 -10.62
CA ALA A 183 -14.61 1.62 -9.56
C ALA A 183 -13.49 0.56 -9.48
N GLN A 184 -12.95 0.09 -10.60
CA GLN A 184 -11.78 -0.79 -10.61
C GLN A 184 -10.55 -0.12 -9.98
N ILE A 185 -10.28 1.15 -10.31
CA ILE A 185 -9.16 1.91 -9.73
C ILE A 185 -9.35 2.10 -8.22
N VAL A 186 -10.56 2.43 -7.74
CA VAL A 186 -10.85 2.53 -6.29
C VAL A 186 -10.57 1.20 -5.59
N VAL A 187 -11.06 0.10 -6.17
CA VAL A 187 -11.03 -1.23 -5.55
C VAL A 187 -9.62 -1.82 -5.53
N PHE A 188 -8.81 -1.62 -6.58
CA PHE A 188 -7.48 -2.22 -6.71
C PHE A 188 -6.31 -1.27 -6.44
N GLY A 189 -6.42 -0.02 -6.88
CA GLY A 189 -5.26 0.77 -7.27
C GLY A 189 -4.41 1.33 -6.12
N ASN A 190 -5.04 1.86 -5.07
CA ASN A 190 -4.29 2.70 -4.12
C ASN A 190 -4.48 2.34 -2.64
N GLY A 191 -5.72 2.01 -2.23
CA GLY A 191 -6.00 1.68 -0.84
C GLY A 191 -5.26 0.42 -0.37
N PHE A 192 -5.40 -0.68 -1.10
CA PHE A 192 -4.89 -1.99 -0.68
C PHE A 192 -3.36 -2.04 -0.63
N VAL A 193 -2.70 -1.63 -1.71
CA VAL A 193 -1.23 -1.61 -1.81
C VAL A 193 -0.64 -0.62 -0.83
N GLY A 194 -1.26 0.56 -0.66
CA GLY A 194 -0.85 1.55 0.33
C GLY A 194 -0.92 0.99 1.75
N ILE A 195 -2.07 0.47 2.16
CA ILE A 195 -2.27 -0.13 3.50
C ILE A 195 -1.27 -1.26 3.73
N PHE A 196 -1.07 -2.13 2.75
CA PHE A 196 -0.08 -3.21 2.81
C PHE A 196 1.33 -2.68 3.09
N MET A 197 1.80 -1.75 2.26
CA MET A 197 3.17 -1.23 2.35
C MET A 197 3.39 -0.49 3.67
N TRP A 198 2.46 0.37 4.08
CA TRP A 198 2.55 1.08 5.35
C TRP A 198 2.55 0.13 6.56
N HIS A 199 1.69 -0.89 6.55
CA HIS A 199 1.65 -1.89 7.62
C HIS A 199 2.92 -2.75 7.65
N PHE A 200 3.39 -3.19 6.48
CA PHE A 200 4.58 -4.01 6.36
C PHE A 200 5.83 -3.29 6.86
N ILE A 201 6.02 -2.03 6.45
CA ILE A 201 7.13 -1.19 6.91
C ILE A 201 7.02 -0.99 8.44
N ALA A 202 5.84 -0.69 8.97
CA ALA A 202 5.65 -0.58 10.42
C ALA A 202 6.05 -1.87 11.16
N CYS A 203 5.67 -3.05 10.64
CA CYS A 203 6.01 -4.35 11.21
C CYS A 203 7.51 -4.67 11.15
N LEU A 204 8.23 -4.14 10.14
CA LEU A 204 9.66 -4.34 9.97
C LEU A 204 10.47 -3.56 11.02
N PHE A 205 10.05 -2.35 11.35
CA PHE A 205 10.75 -1.51 12.31
C PHE A 205 10.30 -1.74 13.75
N LEU A 206 9.02 -1.98 14.00
CA LEU A 206 8.47 -2.00 15.35
C LEU A 206 8.48 -3.40 15.99
N PRO A 207 8.90 -3.54 17.25
CA PRO A 207 8.93 -4.81 17.96
C PRO A 207 7.55 -5.15 18.55
N TRP A 208 6.58 -5.33 17.67
CA TRP A 208 5.21 -5.69 18.01
C TRP A 208 5.01 -7.18 18.16
N THR A 209 4.11 -7.56 19.07
CA THR A 209 3.54 -8.89 19.03
C THR A 209 2.55 -8.99 17.85
N PRO A 210 2.34 -10.18 17.26
CA PRO A 210 1.39 -10.35 16.15
C PRO A 210 -0.03 -9.87 16.48
N ARG A 211 -0.44 -9.99 17.74
CA ARG A 211 -1.74 -9.50 18.22
C ARG A 211 -1.81 -7.98 18.32
N GLU A 212 -0.71 -7.32 18.64
CA GLU A 212 -0.64 -5.86 18.69
C GLU A 212 -0.61 -5.25 17.29
N SER A 213 0.09 -5.87 16.33
CA SER A 213 0.15 -5.40 14.95
C SER A 213 -1.20 -5.49 14.23
N PHE A 214 -2.05 -6.44 14.62
CA PHE A 214 -3.38 -6.60 14.02
C PHE A 214 -4.38 -5.50 14.46
N LYS A 215 -4.20 -4.90 15.64
CA LYS A 215 -5.11 -3.87 16.16
C LYS A 215 -5.30 -2.66 15.24
N PRO A 216 -4.24 -2.02 14.68
CA PRO A 216 -4.42 -0.93 13.72
C PRO A 216 -4.94 -1.38 12.36
N MET A 217 -4.75 -2.64 11.97
CA MET A 217 -5.26 -3.17 10.70
C MET A 217 -6.78 -3.32 10.72
N LEU A 218 -7.35 -3.75 11.85
CA LEU A 218 -8.79 -3.98 11.95
C LEU A 218 -9.67 -2.78 11.54
N PRO A 219 -9.51 -1.56 12.09
CA PRO A 219 -10.32 -0.41 11.69
C PRO A 219 -10.08 -0.01 10.22
N LEU A 220 -8.86 -0.17 9.70
CA LEU A 220 -8.54 0.12 8.30
C LEU A 220 -9.20 -0.88 7.35
N LEU A 221 -9.23 -2.17 7.70
CA LEU A 221 -9.91 -3.20 6.93
C LEU A 221 -11.43 -2.99 6.94
N ILE A 222 -12.00 -2.63 8.09
CA ILE A 222 -13.43 -2.29 8.20
C ILE A 222 -13.74 -1.07 7.34
N LEU A 223 -12.95 0.00 7.45
CA LEU A 223 -13.13 1.22 6.65
C LEU A 223 -13.01 0.92 5.15
N ASN A 224 -11.99 0.16 4.75
CA ASN A 224 -11.81 -0.26 3.37
C ASN A 224 -13.01 -1.10 2.88
N ALA A 225 -13.48 -2.06 3.68
CA ALA A 225 -14.65 -2.86 3.34
C ALA A 225 -15.91 -1.99 3.18
N LEU A 226 -16.12 -0.99 4.04
CA LEU A 226 -17.25 -0.06 3.91
C LEU A 226 -17.17 0.78 2.63
N VAL A 227 -15.98 1.31 2.31
CA VAL A 227 -15.77 2.04 1.05
C VAL A 227 -15.97 1.11 -0.14
N THR A 228 -15.39 -0.08 -0.14
CA THR A 228 -15.57 -1.07 -1.22
C THR A 228 -17.04 -1.48 -1.38
N LEU A 229 -17.79 -1.68 -0.29
CA LEU A 229 -19.21 -1.99 -0.33
C LEU A 229 -20.05 -0.86 -0.94
N PHE A 230 -19.63 0.39 -0.80
CA PHE A 230 -20.28 1.50 -1.48
C PHE A 230 -20.12 1.41 -3.01
N TYR A 231 -18.93 1.03 -3.49
CA TYR A 231 -18.60 0.91 -4.91
C TYR A 231 -18.94 -0.46 -5.54
N ILE A 232 -19.28 -1.47 -4.73
CA ILE A 232 -19.50 -2.86 -5.19
C ILE A 232 -20.62 -2.99 -6.22
N ARG A 233 -21.59 -2.07 -6.23
CA ARG A 233 -22.71 -2.09 -7.19
C ARG A 233 -22.25 -1.97 -8.64
N LEU A 234 -21.10 -1.34 -8.88
CA LEU A 234 -20.54 -1.15 -10.22
C LEU A 234 -19.69 -2.35 -10.66
N VAL A 235 -19.06 -3.06 -9.73
CA VAL A 235 -18.16 -4.19 -10.00
C VAL A 235 -18.26 -5.24 -8.89
N PRO A 236 -19.35 -6.05 -8.87
CA PRO A 236 -19.67 -6.91 -7.72
C PRO A 236 -18.67 -8.05 -7.52
N VAL A 237 -18.19 -8.66 -8.62
CA VAL A 237 -17.21 -9.74 -8.57
C VAL A 237 -15.89 -9.24 -7.98
N TYR A 238 -15.36 -8.12 -8.48
CA TYR A 238 -14.11 -7.57 -7.99
C TYR A 238 -14.22 -7.08 -6.55
N GLY A 239 -15.29 -6.37 -6.19
CA GLY A 239 -15.49 -5.88 -4.83
C GLY A 239 -15.58 -7.01 -3.79
N THR A 240 -16.29 -8.10 -4.10
CA THR A 240 -16.37 -9.27 -3.20
C THR A 240 -15.03 -9.96 -3.02
N VAL A 241 -14.28 -10.19 -4.11
CA VAL A 241 -12.95 -10.79 -4.06
C VAL A 241 -12.00 -9.92 -3.23
N THR A 242 -12.00 -8.61 -3.43
CA THR A 242 -11.14 -7.69 -2.67
C THR A 242 -11.46 -7.69 -1.18
N ILE A 243 -12.74 -7.70 -0.79
CA ILE A 243 -13.14 -7.78 0.62
C ILE A 243 -12.66 -9.09 1.26
N LEU A 244 -12.86 -10.22 0.57
CA LEU A 244 -12.42 -11.54 1.06
C LEU A 244 -10.90 -11.67 1.13
N ALA A 245 -10.18 -11.09 0.17
CA ALA A 245 -8.73 -11.10 0.13
C ALA A 245 -8.08 -10.10 1.10
N SER A 246 -8.81 -9.07 1.55
CA SER A 246 -8.27 -7.99 2.39
C SER A 246 -7.54 -8.44 3.68
N PRO A 247 -7.97 -9.48 4.43
CA PRO A 247 -7.24 -9.91 5.63
C PRO A 247 -5.88 -10.54 5.32
N LEU A 248 -5.69 -11.09 4.11
CA LEU A 248 -4.43 -11.72 3.70
C LEU A 248 -3.29 -10.68 3.61
N VAL A 249 -3.61 -9.41 3.41
CA VAL A 249 -2.65 -8.30 3.40
C VAL A 249 -1.85 -8.19 4.69
N ALA A 250 -2.48 -8.47 5.84
CA ALA A 250 -1.85 -8.35 7.13
C ALA A 250 -0.86 -9.51 7.41
N VAL A 251 -1.03 -10.66 6.75
CA VAL A 251 -0.28 -11.90 7.00
C VAL A 251 1.23 -11.72 6.89
N PRO A 252 1.80 -11.18 5.80
CA PRO A 252 3.25 -10.98 5.68
C PRO A 252 3.83 -10.10 6.79
N GLY A 253 3.17 -9.00 7.15
CA GLY A 253 3.61 -8.13 8.26
C GLY A 253 3.60 -8.86 9.61
N MET A 254 2.50 -9.59 9.89
CA MET A 254 2.37 -10.40 11.11
C MET A 254 3.42 -11.51 11.20
N ALA A 255 3.76 -12.16 10.09
CA ALA A 255 4.79 -13.20 10.02
C ALA A 255 6.17 -12.64 10.41
N VAL A 256 6.51 -11.45 9.90
CA VAL A 256 7.76 -10.75 10.28
C VAL A 256 7.77 -10.41 11.78
N CYS A 257 6.67 -9.86 12.32
CA CYS A 257 6.55 -9.57 13.75
C CYS A 257 6.70 -10.83 14.61
N TRP A 258 6.08 -11.94 14.20
CA TRP A 258 6.16 -13.22 14.91
C TRP A 258 7.59 -13.75 14.94
N TRP A 259 8.26 -13.80 13.79
CA TRP A 259 9.65 -14.27 13.68
C TRP A 259 10.60 -13.44 14.53
N ARG A 260 10.52 -12.12 14.44
CA ARG A 260 11.35 -11.18 15.19
C ARG A 260 11.13 -11.30 16.70
N THR A 261 9.88 -11.42 17.13
CA THR A 261 9.53 -11.56 18.55
C THR A 261 10.00 -12.91 19.09
N SER A 262 9.88 -13.99 18.32
CA SER A 262 10.40 -15.32 18.66
C SER A 262 11.92 -15.28 18.87
N ARG A 263 12.66 -14.63 17.95
CA ARG A 263 14.12 -14.48 18.06
C ARG A 263 14.53 -13.68 19.30
N PHE A 264 13.85 -12.57 19.58
CA PHE A 264 14.12 -11.75 20.76
C PHE A 264 13.85 -12.50 22.07
N ARG A 265 12.75 -13.27 22.14
CA ARG A 265 12.43 -14.06 23.33
C ARG A 265 13.50 -15.12 23.61
N ARG A 266 14.02 -15.79 22.57
CA ARG A 266 15.11 -16.78 22.70
C ARG A 266 16.42 -16.13 23.18
N SER A 267 16.81 -14.99 22.61
CA SER A 267 18.04 -14.31 23.01
C SER A 267 17.97 -13.70 24.40
N PHE A 268 16.80 -13.27 24.85
CA PHE A 268 16.58 -12.81 26.22
C PHE A 268 16.65 -13.96 27.21
N ALA A 269 15.92 -15.06 26.95
CA ALA A 269 15.94 -16.25 27.81
C ALA A 269 17.37 -16.81 27.98
N TYR A 270 18.14 -16.87 26.90
CA TYR A 270 19.55 -17.28 26.95
C TYR A 270 20.39 -16.34 27.83
N ARG A 271 20.32 -15.02 27.62
CA ARG A 271 21.10 -14.06 28.41
C ARG A 271 20.76 -14.10 29.90
N MET A 272 19.48 -14.24 30.24
CA MET A 272 19.03 -14.33 31.63
C MET A 272 19.51 -15.61 32.30
N LEU A 273 19.40 -16.77 31.63
CA LEU A 273 19.90 -18.03 32.16
C LEU A 273 21.42 -17.97 32.40
N TYR A 274 22.18 -17.48 31.42
CA TYR A 274 23.64 -17.34 31.57
C TYR A 274 24.05 -16.36 32.67
N GLY A 275 23.31 -15.27 32.84
CA GLY A 275 23.51 -14.32 33.95
C GLY A 275 23.37 -15.01 35.31
N ARG A 276 22.24 -15.69 35.55
CA ARG A 276 21.97 -16.40 36.81
C ARG A 276 22.91 -17.57 37.08
N TYR A 277 23.30 -18.31 36.03
CA TYR A 277 24.33 -19.35 36.16
C TYR A 277 25.70 -18.76 36.53
N GLY A 278 26.03 -17.58 36.01
CA GLY A 278 27.24 -16.86 36.38
C GLY A 278 27.24 -16.43 37.84
N GLU A 279 26.14 -15.84 38.31
CA GLU A 279 25.93 -15.44 39.71
C GLU A 279 26.03 -16.64 40.65
N MET A 280 25.29 -17.72 40.38
CA MET A 280 25.32 -18.93 41.18
C MET A 280 26.72 -19.56 41.22
N ARG A 281 27.45 -19.57 40.09
CA ARG A 281 28.83 -20.06 40.04
C ARG A 281 29.76 -19.19 40.88
N GLN A 282 29.56 -17.87 40.87
CA GLN A 282 30.34 -16.93 41.66
C GLN A 282 30.06 -17.12 43.16
N GLU A 283 28.79 -17.28 43.55
CA GLU A 283 28.40 -17.58 44.94
C GLU A 283 29.00 -18.89 45.45
N LEU A 284 28.99 -19.96 44.63
CA LEU A 284 29.61 -21.24 44.98
C LEU A 284 31.14 -21.14 45.09
N ALA A 285 31.78 -20.37 44.21
CA ALA A 285 33.23 -20.13 44.28
C ALA A 285 33.60 -19.34 45.55
N THR A 286 32.82 -18.33 45.89
CA THR A 286 32.99 -17.55 47.12
C THR A 286 32.77 -18.42 48.36
N ALA A 287 31.71 -19.24 48.39
CA ALA A 287 31.47 -20.18 49.49
C ALA A 287 32.63 -21.17 49.67
N ARG A 288 33.22 -21.65 48.58
CA ARG A 288 34.40 -22.53 48.61
C ARG A 288 35.66 -21.83 49.13
N SER A 289 35.80 -20.53 48.93
CA SER A 289 36.98 -19.78 49.41
C SER A 289 36.97 -19.48 50.91
N ILE A 290 35.81 -19.62 51.57
CA ILE A 290 35.63 -19.37 53.01
C ILE A 290 35.90 -20.64 53.85
N HIS A 291 35.80 -21.82 53.24
CA HIS A 291 36.07 -23.12 53.86
C HIS A 291 37.52 -23.56 53.64
#